data_AF-A0A9D7N2B3-F1
#
_entry.id   AF-A0A9D7N2B3-F1
#
_cell.length_a   1.000
_cell.length_b   1.000
_cell.length_c   1.000
_cell.angle_alpha   90.00
_cell.angle_beta   90.00
_cell.angle_gamma   90.00
#
_symmetry.space_group_name_H-M   'P 1'
#
loop_
_entity.id
_entity.type
_entity.pdbx_description
1 polymer ?
#
loop_
_entity_poly.entity_id
_entity_poly.type
_entity_poly.pdbx_seq_one_letter_code
_entity_poly.pdbx_strand_id
1 'polypeptide(L)'
;MTVLYNWLHCPAYGALAAWMLLALGGSSRGDSLARPLLLRAWLLSALVGLSDELHQACVPWRDGDPFDLATDTLAAGGALWYLAGVVAGRAEGTLLLRLLATAVATFGTATLAARHSF
;
A
#
# COMPACT_ATOMS: atom_id res chain seq x y z
N MET A 1 18.20 -10.19 5.04
CA MET A 1 17.04 -9.72 5.84
C MET A 1 16.10 -8.83 5.03
N THR A 2 16.06 -8.97 3.69
CA THR A 2 15.36 -8.07 2.77
C THR A 2 13.89 -8.42 2.59
N VAL A 3 13.58 -9.71 2.41
CA VAL A 3 12.19 -10.16 2.15
C VAL A 3 11.22 -9.73 3.25
N LEU A 4 11.55 -9.91 4.53
CA LEU A 4 10.65 -9.59 5.66
C LEU A 4 10.37 -8.07 5.81
N TYR A 5 11.32 -7.21 5.41
CA TYR A 5 11.17 -5.76 5.45
C TYR A 5 10.19 -5.28 4.36
N ASN A 6 10.27 -5.87 3.16
CA ASN A 6 9.41 -5.51 2.02
C ASN A 6 7.93 -5.82 2.28
N TRP A 7 7.62 -6.87 3.06
CA TRP A 7 6.24 -7.19 3.42
C TRP A 7 5.59 -6.14 4.34
N LEU A 8 6.38 -5.36 5.10
CA LEU A 8 5.87 -4.26 5.93
C LEU A 8 5.62 -2.98 5.14
N HIS A 9 6.33 -2.78 4.03
CA HIS A 9 6.17 -1.61 3.15
C HIS A 9 4.92 -1.70 2.27
N CYS A 10 4.58 -2.90 1.78
CA CYS A 10 3.35 -3.16 1.04
C CYS A 10 2.08 -2.52 1.64
N PRO A 11 1.70 -2.76 2.92
CA PRO A 11 0.51 -2.15 3.51
C PRO A 11 0.66 -0.63 3.70
N ALA A 12 1.87 -0.11 3.91
CA ALA A 12 2.11 1.32 4.05
C ALA A 12 1.87 2.06 2.72
N TYR A 13 2.36 1.54 1.60
CA TYR A 13 2.11 2.11 0.27
C TYR A 13 0.67 1.94 -0.20
N GLY A 14 0.00 0.86 0.20
CA GLY A 14 -1.44 0.70 0.01
C GLY A 14 -2.24 1.79 0.75
N ALA A 15 -1.90 2.08 2.00
CA ALA A 15 -2.52 3.15 2.80
C ALA A 15 -2.21 4.55 2.23
N LEU A 16 -0.96 4.79 1.84
CA LEU A 16 -0.54 6.03 1.19
C LEU A 16 -1.37 6.28 -0.08
N ALA A 17 -1.54 5.29 -0.94
CA ALA A 17 -2.34 5.40 -2.15
C ALA A 17 -3.81 5.73 -1.85
N ALA A 18 -4.38 5.12 -0.81
CA ALA A 18 -5.73 5.44 -0.35
C ALA A 18 -5.84 6.90 0.13
N TRP A 19 -4.86 7.40 0.89
CA TRP A 19 -4.82 8.80 1.30
C TRP A 19 -4.64 9.77 0.15
N MET A 20 -3.77 9.45 -0.83
CA MET A 20 -3.61 10.25 -2.04
C MET A 20 -4.92 10.33 -2.82
N LEU A 21 -5.65 9.22 -2.92
CA LEU A 21 -6.96 9.19 -3.55
C LEU A 21 -7.97 10.06 -2.79
N LEU A 22 -8.01 9.99 -1.45
CA LEU A 22 -8.88 10.83 -0.62
C LEU A 22 -8.52 12.32 -0.77
N ALA A 23 -7.23 12.66 -0.76
CA ALA A 23 -6.73 14.02 -0.93
C ALA A 23 -7.06 14.60 -2.31
N LEU A 24 -7.08 13.77 -3.35
CA LEU A 24 -7.48 14.14 -4.71
C LEU A 24 -9.01 14.26 -4.89
N GLY A 25 -9.80 14.09 -3.83
CA GLY A 25 -11.25 14.22 -3.86
C GLY A 25 -12.01 12.92 -4.12
N GLY A 26 -11.39 11.75 -3.92
CA GLY A 26 -12.01 10.42 -4.06
C GLY A 26 -13.11 10.09 -3.03
N SER A 27 -13.67 11.09 -2.34
CA SER A 27 -14.66 10.95 -1.26
C SER A 27 -16.11 11.20 -1.71
N SER A 28 -16.37 11.38 -3.01
CA SER A 28 -17.73 11.60 -3.52
C SER A 28 -18.56 10.32 -3.39
N ARG A 29 -19.43 10.30 -2.36
CA ARG A 29 -20.44 9.27 -2.09
C ARG A 29 -21.21 8.92 -3.37
N GLY A 30 -21.13 7.67 -3.80
CA GLY A 30 -22.11 7.05 -4.71
C GLY A 30 -21.63 6.80 -6.15
N ASP A 31 -20.57 7.46 -6.61
CA ASP A 31 -20.07 7.29 -7.97
C ASP A 31 -18.79 6.45 -8.01
N SER A 32 -18.66 5.61 -9.03
CA SER A 32 -17.44 4.84 -9.29
C SER A 32 -16.22 5.76 -9.30
N LEU A 33 -15.13 5.35 -8.64
CA LEU A 33 -13.88 6.12 -8.64
C LEU A 33 -13.41 6.35 -10.08
N ALA A 34 -13.29 7.61 -10.48
CA ALA A 34 -12.88 7.97 -11.82
C ALA A 34 -11.46 7.44 -12.10
N ARG A 35 -11.27 6.75 -13.23
CA ARG A 35 -9.97 6.20 -13.64
C ARG A 35 -8.81 7.22 -13.59
N PRO A 36 -9.00 8.51 -13.98
CA PRO A 36 -7.95 9.51 -13.85
C PRO A 36 -7.53 9.79 -12.40
N LEU A 37 -8.45 9.71 -11.43
CA LEU A 37 -8.13 9.90 -10.01
C LEU A 37 -7.30 8.74 -9.48
N LEU A 38 -7.67 7.50 -9.83
CA LEU A 38 -6.89 6.30 -9.48
C LEU A 38 -5.48 6.37 -10.05
N LEU A 39 -5.35 6.77 -11.33
CA LEU A 39 -4.05 6.91 -11.97
C LEU A 39 -3.18 7.97 -11.29
N ARG A 40 -3.74 9.13 -10.95
CA ARG A 40 -3.01 10.20 -10.25
C ARG A 40 -2.57 9.76 -8.86
N ALA A 41 -3.45 9.12 -8.08
CA ALA A 41 -3.11 8.61 -6.76
C ALA A 41 -1.99 7.56 -6.81
N TRP A 42 -2.04 6.68 -7.80
CA TRP A 42 -1.00 5.68 -8.04
C TRP A 42 0.34 6.32 -8.41
N LEU A 43 0.35 7.26 -9.36
CA LEU A 43 1.57 7.96 -9.78
C LEU A 43 2.20 8.75 -8.63
N LEU A 44 1.39 9.44 -7.83
CA LEU A 44 1.90 10.15 -6.65
C LEU A 44 2.52 9.20 -5.63
N SER A 45 1.92 8.03 -5.41
CA SER A 45 2.48 7.02 -4.50
C SER A 45 3.81 6.46 -5.03
N ALA A 46 3.90 6.22 -6.34
CA ALA A 46 5.15 5.78 -6.98
C ALA A 46 6.25 6.87 -6.90
N LEU A 47 5.89 8.15 -7.01
CA LEU A 47 6.83 9.27 -6.82
C LEU A 47 7.35 9.35 -5.38
N VAL A 48 6.49 9.08 -4.39
CA VAL A 48 6.92 8.96 -3.00
C VAL A 48 7.89 7.79 -2.83
N GLY A 49 7.61 6.64 -3.43
CA GLY A 49 8.52 5.49 -3.43
C GLY A 49 9.86 5.80 -4.06
N LEU A 50 9.86 6.46 -5.21
CA LEU A 50 11.08 6.87 -5.88
C LEU A 50 11.88 7.85 -5.00
N SER A 51 11.20 8.78 -4.33
CA SER A 51 11.84 9.71 -3.41
C SER A 51 12.47 9.00 -2.21
N ASP A 52 11.84 7.93 -1.71
CA ASP A 52 12.37 7.15 -0.60
C ASP A 52 13.64 6.43 -1.03
N GLU A 53 13.64 5.73 -2.16
CA GLU A 53 14.83 5.03 -2.68
C GLU A 53 16.01 5.99 -2.97
N LEU A 54 15.72 7.17 -3.54
CA LEU A 54 16.73 8.20 -3.75
C LEU A 54 17.30 8.74 -2.42
N HIS A 55 16.45 8.88 -1.41
CA HIS A 55 16.88 9.29 -0.07
C HIS A 55 17.74 8.20 0.58
N GLN A 56 17.32 6.94 0.49
CA GLN A 56 18.04 5.79 1.03
C GLN A 56 19.43 5.66 0.40
N ALA A 57 19.56 5.89 -0.91
CA ALA A 57 20.85 5.90 -1.60
C ALA A 57 21.82 7.00 -1.11
N CYS A 58 21.32 8.01 -0.40
CA CYS A 58 22.12 9.07 0.20
C CYS A 58 22.50 8.77 1.67
N VAL A 59 21.93 7.73 2.28
CA VAL A 59 22.21 7.33 3.66
C VAL A 59 23.38 6.35 3.68
N PRO A 60 24.49 6.64 4.40
CA PRO A 60 25.61 5.71 4.51
C PRO A 60 25.14 4.35 5.03
N TRP A 61 25.65 3.27 4.42
CA TRP A 61 25.33 1.88 4.77
C TRP A 61 23.91 1.43 4.43
N ARG A 62 23.20 2.19 3.59
CA ARG A 62 21.93 1.80 3.00
C ARG A 62 22.01 1.94 1.49
N ASP A 63 21.64 0.87 0.79
CA ASP A 63 21.53 0.86 -0.66
C ASP A 63 20.05 0.97 -1.02
N GLY A 64 19.73 1.83 -2.00
CA GLY A 64 18.40 1.82 -2.61
C GLY A 64 18.22 0.57 -3.46
N ASP A 65 17.09 -0.11 -3.33
CA ASP A 65 16.73 -1.29 -4.10
C ASP A 65 15.58 -0.95 -5.08
N PRO A 66 15.82 -0.95 -6.40
CA PRO A 66 14.76 -0.72 -7.38
C PRO A 66 13.64 -1.78 -7.31
N PHE A 67 13.88 -2.94 -6.70
CA PHE A 67 12.86 -3.95 -6.44
C PHE A 67 11.86 -3.49 -5.37
N ASP A 68 12.31 -2.74 -4.36
CA ASP A 68 11.45 -2.21 -3.29
C ASP A 68 10.44 -1.22 -3.88
N LEU A 69 10.94 -0.28 -4.70
CA LEU A 69 10.11 0.64 -5.47
C LEU A 69 9.06 -0.08 -6.34
N ALA A 70 9.44 -1.16 -7.01
CA ALA A 70 8.52 -1.94 -7.82
C ALA A 70 7.43 -2.59 -6.97
N THR A 71 7.80 -3.20 -5.84
CA THR A 71 6.83 -3.83 -4.92
C THR A 71 5.87 -2.82 -4.30
N ASP A 72 6.35 -1.65 -3.92
CA ASP A 72 5.56 -0.57 -3.34
C ASP A 72 4.57 0.02 -4.34
N THR A 73 5.05 0.23 -5.57
CA THR A 73 4.21 0.71 -6.68
C THR A 73 3.11 -0.30 -7.02
N LEU A 74 3.41 -1.60 -6.99
CA LEU A 74 2.42 -2.66 -7.20
C LEU A 74 1.43 -2.74 -6.04
N ALA A 75 1.88 -2.60 -4.79
CA ALA A 75 1.02 -2.60 -3.61
C ALA A 75 0.05 -1.42 -3.61
N ALA A 76 0.53 -0.22 -3.95
CA ALA A 76 -0.31 0.96 -4.15
C ALA A 76 -1.37 0.74 -5.24
N GLY A 77 -0.98 0.18 -6.38
CA GLY A 77 -1.90 -0.13 -7.48
C GLY A 77 -2.95 -1.18 -7.09
N GLY A 78 -2.53 -2.24 -6.40
CA GLY A 78 -3.42 -3.28 -5.88
C GLY A 78 -4.45 -2.73 -4.91
N ALA A 79 -4.04 -1.87 -3.97
CA ALA A 79 -4.94 -1.22 -3.02
C ALA A 79 -5.97 -0.31 -3.72
N LEU A 80 -5.56 0.45 -4.74
CA LEU A 80 -6.46 1.31 -5.51
C LEU A 80 -7.46 0.52 -6.36
N TRP A 81 -7.00 -0.53 -7.05
CA TRP A 81 -7.86 -1.44 -7.81
C TRP A 81 -8.92 -2.07 -6.89
N TYR A 82 -8.46 -2.49 -5.72
CA TYR A 82 -9.27 -3.06 -4.68
C TYR A 82 -10.35 -2.09 -4.17
N LEU A 83 -9.97 -0.85 -3.81
CA LEU A 83 -10.90 0.19 -3.37
C LEU A 83 -11.92 0.54 -4.46
N ALA A 84 -11.50 0.60 -5.72
CA ALA A 84 -12.41 0.80 -6.85
C ALA A 84 -13.43 -0.35 -6.98
N GLY A 85 -13.01 -1.59 -6.73
CA GLY A 85 -13.91 -2.75 -6.69
C GLY A 85 -14.94 -2.67 -5.57
N VAL A 86 -14.53 -2.26 -4.36
CA VAL A 86 -15.43 -2.06 -3.21
C VAL A 86 -16.46 -0.96 -3.49
N VAL A 87 -16.01 0.21 -3.98
CA VAL A 87 -16.90 1.34 -4.30
C VAL A 87 -17.88 0.97 -5.42
N ALA A 88 -17.44 0.17 -6.40
CA ALA A 88 -18.31 -0.35 -7.46
C ALA A 88 -19.27 -1.46 -7.00
N GLY A 89 -19.30 -1.82 -5.71
CA GLY A 89 -20.18 -2.85 -5.18
C GLY A 89 -19.82 -4.28 -5.59
N ARG A 90 -18.56 -4.53 -6.00
CA ARG A 90 -18.12 -5.88 -6.39
C ARG A 90 -17.84 -6.72 -5.12
N ALA A 91 -18.51 -7.88 -5.01
CA ALA A 91 -18.40 -8.78 -3.86
C ALA A 91 -16.96 -9.26 -3.57
N GLU A 92 -16.12 -9.34 -4.61
CA GLU A 92 -14.70 -9.67 -4.53
C GLU A 92 -13.91 -8.64 -3.71
N GLY A 93 -14.30 -7.37 -3.79
CA GLY A 93 -13.73 -6.30 -2.96
C GLY A 93 -14.04 -6.54 -1.48
N THR A 94 -15.28 -6.84 -1.10
CA THR A 94 -15.58 -7.05 0.32
C THR A 94 -14.85 -8.28 0.91
N LEU A 95 -14.62 -9.32 0.10
CA LEU A 95 -13.86 -10.51 0.50
C LEU A 95 -12.38 -10.22 0.71
N LEU A 96 -11.73 -9.48 -0.19
CA LEU A 96 -10.32 -9.10 -0.02
C LEU A 96 -10.11 -8.17 1.19
N LEU A 97 -11.09 -7.32 1.57
CA LEU A 97 -11.00 -6.48 2.80
C LEU A 97 -10.84 -7.38 4.01
N ARG A 98 -11.69 -8.41 4.06
CA ARG A 98 -11.75 -9.33 5.18
C ARG A 98 -10.44 -10.10 5.27
N LEU A 99 -9.95 -10.62 4.14
CA LEU A 99 -8.68 -11.36 4.06
C LEU A 99 -7.45 -10.51 4.42
N LEU A 100 -7.38 -9.25 3.94
CA LEU A 100 -6.30 -8.34 4.29
C LEU A 100 -6.36 -7.94 5.77
N ALA A 101 -7.55 -7.67 6.31
CA ALA A 101 -7.74 -7.37 7.73
C ALA A 101 -7.34 -8.56 8.62
N THR A 102 -7.70 -9.80 8.25
CA THR A 102 -7.21 -10.98 8.97
C THR A 102 -5.70 -11.17 8.80
N ALA A 103 -5.13 -10.94 7.62
CA ALA A 103 -3.68 -11.06 7.41
C ALA A 103 -2.92 -10.05 8.29
N VAL A 104 -3.33 -8.78 8.30
CA VAL A 104 -2.75 -7.74 9.16
C VAL A 104 -2.93 -8.07 10.65
N ALA A 105 -4.10 -8.53 11.07
CA ALA A 105 -4.34 -8.94 12.46
C ALA A 105 -3.49 -10.17 12.86
N THR A 106 -3.33 -11.13 11.98
CA THR A 106 -2.52 -12.35 12.21
C THR A 106 -1.03 -12.02 12.25
N PHE A 107 -0.56 -11.12 11.38
CA PHE A 107 0.83 -10.68 11.35
C PHE A 107 1.16 -9.78 12.56
N GLY A 108 0.23 -8.90 12.94
CA GLY A 108 0.33 -8.07 14.15
C GLY A 108 0.36 -8.89 15.44
N THR A 109 -0.45 -9.94 15.53
CA THR A 109 -0.42 -10.86 16.68
C THR A 109 0.84 -11.71 16.72
N ALA A 110 1.33 -12.20 15.57
CA ALA A 110 2.58 -12.95 15.50
C ALA A 110 3.81 -12.12 15.90
N THR A 111 3.86 -10.84 15.51
CA THR A 111 4.94 -9.92 15.88
C THR A 111 4.89 -9.52 17.36
N LEU A 112 3.70 -9.35 17.94
CA LEU A 112 3.53 -9.11 19.38
C LEU A 112 3.90 -10.35 20.21
N ALA A 113 3.53 -11.56 19.78
CA ALA A 113 3.89 -12.80 20.46
C ALA A 113 5.40 -13.06 20.47
N ALA A 114 6.10 -12.72 19.38
CA ALA A 114 7.56 -12.83 19.31
C ALA A 114 8.30 -11.86 20.26
N ARG A 115 7.67 -10.73 20.63
CA ARG A 115 8.23 -9.73 21.55
C ARG A 115 8.16 -10.12 23.04
N HIS A 116 7.31 -11.08 23.41
CA HIS A 116 7.15 -11.54 24.80
C HIS A 116 7.88 -12.86 25.10
N SER A 117 8.68 -13.36 24.15
CA SER A 117 9.40 -14.64 24.26
C SER A 117 10.90 -14.49 24.56
N PHE A 118 11.36 -13.30 24.98
CA PHE A 118 12.73 -13.01 25.43
C PHE A 118 12.72 -12.39 26.83
#